data_AF-A0A2N3KS58-F1
#
_entry.id   AF-A0A2N3KS58-F1
#
_cell.length_a   1.000
_cell.length_b   1.000
_cell.length_c   1.000
_cell.angle_alpha   90.00
_cell.angle_beta   90.00
_cell.angle_gamma   90.00
#
_symmetry.space_group_name_H-M   'P 1'
#
loop_
_entity.id
_entity.type
_entity.pdbx_description
1 polymer ?
#
loop_
_entity_poly.entity_id
_entity_poly.type
_entity_poly.pdbx_seq_one_letter_code
_entity_poly.pdbx_strand_id
1 'polypeptide(L)'
;MIDRLRGRMARRLLAVAIIAVAAWSTLGAPQEWLANQVWPDGPAPWEKVTAVYFPDRNDKTAFRFAGEGLDNIQQCRDAVLELAATNQDPDLKRGSYDCAIGFYSSDDHTGHYRLTVSE
;
A
#
# COMPACT_ATOMS: atom_id res chain seq x y z
N MET A 1 -11.04 51.64 -9.61
CA MET A 1 -11.84 50.83 -8.64
C MET A 1 -11.75 49.32 -8.89
N ILE A 2 -11.65 48.88 -10.16
CA ILE A 2 -11.62 47.47 -10.58
C ILE A 2 -10.35 46.71 -10.12
N ASP A 3 -9.16 47.32 -10.14
CA ASP A 3 -7.91 46.66 -9.70
C ASP A 3 -7.89 46.29 -8.21
N ARG A 4 -8.49 47.10 -7.33
CA ARG A 4 -8.60 46.77 -5.89
C ARG A 4 -9.55 45.60 -5.61
N LEU A 5 -10.52 45.35 -6.49
CA LEU A 5 -11.42 44.19 -6.41
C LEU A 5 -10.72 42.92 -6.91
N ARG A 6 -9.98 43.03 -8.02
CA ARG A 6 -9.18 41.94 -8.59
C ARG A 6 -8.08 41.47 -7.62
N GLY A 7 -7.39 42.41 -6.95
CA GLY A 7 -6.38 42.08 -5.93
C GLY A 7 -6.95 41.43 -4.67
N ARG A 8 -8.16 41.81 -4.22
CA ARG A 8 -8.84 41.15 -3.09
C ARG A 8 -9.33 39.74 -3.45
N MET A 9 -9.88 39.57 -4.65
CA MET A 9 -10.29 38.26 -5.17
C MET A 9 -9.09 37.33 -5.33
N ALA A 10 -7.98 37.82 -5.90
CA ALA A 10 -6.74 37.04 -6.05
C ALA A 10 -6.17 36.59 -4.70
N ARG A 11 -6.14 37.47 -3.70
CA ARG A 11 -5.69 37.12 -2.34
C ARG A 11 -6.59 36.09 -1.67
N ARG A 12 -7.92 36.18 -1.87
CA ARG A 12 -8.87 35.19 -1.34
C ARG A 12 -8.69 33.84 -2.02
N LEU A 13 -8.54 33.81 -3.34
CA LEU A 13 -8.27 32.58 -4.08
C LEU A 13 -6.95 31.93 -3.65
N LEU A 14 -5.90 32.74 -3.46
CA LEU A 14 -4.62 32.24 -2.94
C LEU A 14 -4.78 31.65 -1.54
N ALA A 15 -5.49 32.34 -0.64
CA ALA A 15 -5.75 31.84 0.71
C ALA A 15 -6.55 30.53 0.70
N VAL A 16 -7.59 30.44 -0.14
CA VAL A 16 -8.38 29.21 -0.31
C VAL A 16 -7.51 28.07 -0.83
N ALA A 17 -6.64 28.32 -1.81
CA ALA A 17 -5.72 27.32 -2.33
C ALA A 17 -4.74 26.83 -1.24
N ILE A 18 -4.18 27.74 -0.44
CA ILE A 18 -3.27 27.37 0.67
C ILE A 18 -4.01 26.52 1.71
N ILE A 19 -5.23 26.92 2.10
CA ILE A 19 -6.03 26.17 3.07
C ILE A 19 -6.39 24.78 2.52
N ALA A 20 -6.74 24.68 1.24
CA ALA A 20 -7.06 23.41 0.60
C ALA A 20 -5.85 22.46 0.58
N VAL A 21 -4.65 22.96 0.26
CA VAL A 21 -3.41 22.17 0.28
C VAL A 21 -3.05 21.75 1.70
N ALA A 22 -3.18 22.66 2.68
CA ALA A 22 -2.93 22.35 4.09
C ALA A 22 -3.89 21.26 4.60
N ALA A 23 -5.19 21.38 4.29
CA ALA A 23 -6.19 20.39 4.66
C ALA A 23 -5.94 19.03 3.98
N TRP A 24 -5.51 19.02 2.71
CA TRP A 24 -5.15 17.79 2.00
C TRP A 24 -3.97 17.08 2.69
N SER A 25 -2.97 17.84 3.14
CA SER A 25 -1.75 17.29 3.73
C SER A 25 -1.97 16.56 5.05
N THR A 26 -3.03 16.90 5.80
CA THR A 26 -3.31 16.33 7.12
C THR A 26 -4.10 15.02 7.09
N LEU A 27 -4.60 14.58 5.93
CA LEU A 27 -5.53 13.44 5.82
C LEU A 27 -4.88 12.11 5.44
N GLY A 28 -3.54 11.98 5.46
CA GLY A 28 -2.84 10.75 5.01
C GLY A 28 -2.86 10.52 3.48
N ALA A 29 -3.80 11.16 2.78
CA ALA A 29 -3.93 11.22 1.34
C ALA A 29 -2.65 11.57 0.54
N PRO A 30 -1.72 12.45 0.99
CA PRO A 30 -0.55 12.77 0.18
C PRO A 30 0.40 11.57 -0.02
N GLN A 31 0.56 10.71 0.99
CA GLN A 31 1.46 9.56 0.88
C GLN A 31 0.87 8.49 -0.03
N GLU A 32 -0.41 8.18 0.12
CA GLU A 32 -1.12 7.23 -0.76
C GLU A 32 -1.18 7.75 -2.21
N TRP A 33 -1.49 9.04 -2.39
CA TRP A 33 -1.49 9.66 -3.72
C TRP A 33 -0.11 9.63 -4.37
N LEU A 34 0.97 9.94 -3.62
CA LEU A 34 2.34 9.84 -4.14
C LEU A 34 2.73 8.40 -4.45
N ALA A 35 2.34 7.43 -3.61
CA ALA A 35 2.57 6.01 -3.84
C ALA A 35 1.92 5.57 -5.14
N ASN A 36 0.66 5.93 -5.37
CA ASN A 36 -0.07 5.59 -6.60
C ASN A 36 0.54 6.20 -7.87
N GLN A 37 1.17 7.38 -7.79
CA GLN A 37 1.74 8.04 -8.96
C GLN A 37 3.16 7.58 -9.28
N VAL A 38 3.98 7.36 -8.26
CA VAL A 38 5.42 7.07 -8.43
C VAL A 38 5.73 5.58 -8.34
N TRP A 39 4.95 4.82 -7.57
CA TRP A 39 5.06 3.37 -7.40
C TRP A 39 3.73 2.66 -7.70
N PRO A 40 3.24 2.75 -8.95
CA PRO A 40 1.96 2.15 -9.32
C PRO A 40 1.96 0.62 -9.17
N ASP A 41 3.08 -0.03 -9.52
CA ASP A 41 3.20 -1.49 -9.59
C ASP A 41 4.02 -2.09 -8.43
N GLY A 42 4.34 -1.30 -7.41
CA GLY A 42 5.21 -1.74 -6.32
C GLY A 42 5.00 -0.98 -5.03
N PRO A 43 5.65 -1.43 -3.94
CA PRO A 43 5.59 -0.74 -2.66
C PRO A 43 6.38 0.55 -2.69
N ALA A 44 5.79 1.62 -2.17
CA ALA A 44 6.54 2.82 -1.84
C ALA A 44 7.47 2.57 -0.63
N PRO A 45 8.54 3.37 -0.43
CA PRO A 45 9.51 3.16 0.66
C PRO A 45 8.94 3.19 2.09
N TRP A 46 7.75 3.78 2.26
CA TRP A 46 7.02 3.85 3.52
C TRP A 46 5.87 2.83 3.62
N GLU A 47 5.57 2.11 2.54
CA GLU A 47 4.63 1.01 2.53
C GLU A 47 5.36 -0.28 2.92
N LYS A 48 4.61 -1.20 3.51
CA LYS A 48 5.10 -2.53 3.86
C LYS A 48 4.32 -3.59 3.10
N VAL A 49 5.01 -4.69 2.81
CA VAL A 49 4.46 -5.83 2.10
C VAL A 49 4.25 -6.95 3.10
N THR A 50 3.06 -7.54 3.04
CA THR A 50 2.71 -8.73 3.81
C THR A 50 2.49 -9.88 2.88
N ALA A 51 3.20 -10.96 3.17
CA ALA A 51 3.17 -12.20 2.44
C ALA A 51 2.10 -13.11 3.01
N VAL A 52 1.08 -13.42 2.21
CA VAL A 52 0.00 -14.33 2.57
C VAL A 52 0.08 -15.57 1.69
N TYR A 53 0.27 -16.73 2.32
CA TYR A 53 0.33 -18.02 1.66
C TYR A 53 -0.99 -18.78 1.82
N PHE A 54 -1.48 -19.35 0.73
CA PHE A 54 -2.64 -20.23 0.69
C PHE A 54 -2.16 -21.64 0.31
N PRO A 55 -2.29 -22.64 1.19
CA PRO A 55 -1.86 -24.01 0.88
C PRO A 55 -2.66 -24.67 -0.24
N ASP A 56 -3.89 -24.23 -0.48
CA ASP A 56 -4.74 -24.67 -1.59
C ASP A 56 -5.18 -23.45 -2.41
N ARG A 57 -4.79 -23.42 -3.68
CA ARG A 57 -5.20 -22.37 -4.62
C ARG A 57 -6.71 -22.23 -4.81
N ASN A 58 -7.47 -23.30 -4.53
CA ASN A 58 -8.93 -23.31 -4.67
C ASN A 58 -9.64 -22.90 -3.37
N ASP A 59 -8.93 -22.88 -2.24
CA ASP A 59 -9.47 -22.52 -0.93
C ASP A 59 -8.61 -21.43 -0.27
N LYS A 60 -9.01 -20.17 -0.52
CA LYS A 60 -8.39 -19.00 0.09
C LYS A 60 -8.78 -18.78 1.56
N THR A 61 -9.67 -19.59 2.15
CA THR A 61 -10.06 -19.43 3.56
C THR A 61 -8.99 -19.97 4.51
N ALA A 62 -8.23 -20.97 4.07
CA ALA A 62 -7.06 -21.48 4.76
C ALA A 62 -5.83 -20.67 4.34
N PHE A 63 -5.55 -19.56 5.02
CA PHE A 63 -4.37 -18.74 4.76
C PHE A 63 -3.39 -18.75 5.93
N ARG A 64 -2.13 -18.45 5.63
CA ARG A 64 -1.05 -18.28 6.62
C ARG A 64 -0.23 -17.06 6.26
N PHE A 65 0.14 -16.27 7.26
CA PHE A 65 1.11 -15.19 7.07
C PHE A 65 2.51 -15.81 6.95
N ALA A 66 3.15 -15.62 5.80
CA ALA A 66 4.52 -16.04 5.55
C ALA A 66 5.54 -15.00 6.03
N GLY A 67 5.12 -13.74 6.15
CA GLY A 67 5.92 -12.65 6.69
C GLY A 67 5.17 -11.32 6.63
N GLU A 68 5.45 -10.44 7.59
CA GLU A 68 4.88 -9.09 7.67
C GLU A 68 6.03 -8.07 7.62
N GLY A 69 5.75 -6.85 7.15
CA GLY A 69 6.73 -5.76 7.21
C GLY A 69 7.85 -5.82 6.16
N LEU A 70 7.66 -6.57 5.07
CA LEU A 70 8.65 -6.75 4.00
C LEU A 70 8.76 -5.49 3.13
N ASP A 71 9.94 -5.23 2.57
CA ASP A 71 10.20 -3.97 1.84
C ASP A 71 9.87 -4.06 0.34
N ASN A 72 9.74 -5.27 -0.21
CA ASN A 72 9.51 -5.47 -1.63
C ASN A 72 8.82 -6.81 -1.94
N ILE A 73 8.31 -6.93 -3.17
CA ILE A 73 7.61 -8.13 -3.67
C ILE A 73 8.54 -9.34 -3.72
N GLN A 74 9.84 -9.14 -3.98
CA GLN A 74 10.80 -10.25 -4.04
C GLN A 74 10.94 -10.92 -2.67
N GLN A 75 11.09 -10.14 -1.60
CA GLN A 75 11.10 -10.65 -0.22
C GLN A 75 9.78 -11.35 0.14
N CYS A 76 8.65 -10.83 -0.35
CA CYS A 76 7.36 -11.51 -0.18
C CYS A 76 7.36 -12.89 -0.84
N ARG A 77 7.79 -12.98 -2.10
CA ARG A 77 7.89 -14.25 -2.82
C ARG A 77 8.83 -15.23 -2.13
N ASP A 78 9.99 -14.77 -1.69
CA ASP A 78 10.99 -15.60 -1.03
C ASP A 78 10.42 -16.18 0.29
N ALA A 79 9.73 -15.35 1.09
CA ALA A 79 9.07 -15.79 2.32
C ALA A 79 7.95 -16.80 2.07
N VAL A 80 7.14 -16.60 1.03
CA VAL A 80 6.10 -17.56 0.62
C VAL A 80 6.73 -18.88 0.20
N LEU A 81 7.78 -18.86 -0.63
CA LEU A 81 8.44 -20.07 -1.13
C LEU A 81 9.06 -20.88 0.01
N GLU A 82 9.65 -20.23 1.01
CA GLU A 82 10.15 -20.88 2.22
C GLU A 82 9.03 -21.59 3.00
N LEU A 83 7.89 -20.91 3.18
CA LEU A 83 6.73 -21.50 3.84
C LEU A 83 6.10 -22.62 3.01
N ALA A 84 6.03 -22.45 1.68
CA ALA A 84 5.50 -23.44 0.76
C ALA A 84 6.35 -24.72 0.74
N ALA A 85 7.68 -24.58 0.75
CA ALA A 85 8.62 -25.70 0.90
C ALA A 85 8.38 -26.49 2.20
N THR A 86 8.13 -25.78 3.30
CA THR A 86 7.79 -26.40 4.60
C THR A 86 6.46 -27.16 4.54
N ASN A 87 5.52 -26.75 3.68
CA ASN A 87 4.25 -27.43 3.42
C ASN A 87 4.31 -28.43 2.26
N GLN A 88 5.50 -28.90 1.89
CA GLN A 88 5.73 -29.89 0.82
C GLN A 88 5.30 -29.42 -0.58
N ASP A 89 5.26 -28.10 -0.81
CA ASP A 89 4.94 -27.50 -2.11
C ASP A 89 5.98 -26.42 -2.51
N PRO A 90 7.26 -26.78 -2.70
CA PRO A 90 8.33 -25.82 -2.96
C PRO A 90 8.17 -25.06 -4.30
N ASP A 91 7.38 -25.59 -5.23
CA ASP A 91 7.12 -24.99 -6.53
C ASP A 91 5.76 -24.27 -6.60
N LEU A 92 5.02 -24.13 -5.48
CA LEU A 92 3.67 -23.55 -5.44
C LEU A 92 2.70 -24.19 -6.47
N LYS A 93 2.79 -25.51 -6.68
CA LYS A 93 1.94 -26.24 -7.63
C LYS A 93 0.55 -26.53 -7.09
N ARG A 94 0.37 -26.44 -5.77
CA ARG A 94 -0.92 -26.69 -5.09
C ARG A 94 -1.43 -25.43 -4.43
N GLY A 95 -0.53 -24.67 -3.79
CA GLY A 95 -0.84 -23.40 -3.19
C GLY A 95 -0.92 -22.25 -4.19
N SER A 96 -1.22 -21.08 -3.64
CA SER A 96 -1.12 -19.75 -4.26
C SER A 96 -0.68 -18.75 -3.20
N TYR A 97 -0.33 -17.54 -3.60
CA TYR A 97 0.00 -16.50 -2.63
C TYR A 97 -0.46 -15.11 -3.05
N ASP A 98 -0.65 -14.27 -2.05
CA ASP A 98 -0.96 -12.86 -2.22
C ASP A 98 0.11 -12.03 -1.47
N CYS A 99 0.75 -11.11 -2.19
CA CYS A 99 1.61 -10.07 -1.65
C CYS A 99 0.78 -8.78 -1.50
N ALA A 100 0.38 -8.49 -0.28
CA ALA A 100 -0.45 -7.34 0.02
C ALA A 100 0.44 -6.14 0.42
N ILE A 101 0.42 -5.09 -0.39
CA ILE A 101 1.18 -3.85 -0.23
C ILE A 101 0.27 -2.80 0.41
N GLY A 102 0.71 -2.24 1.53
CA GLY A 102 -0.10 -1.26 2.24
C GLY A 102 0.63 -0.51 3.34
N PHE A 103 -0.14 0.33 4.02
CA PHE A 103 0.29 1.07 5.18
C PHE A 103 -0.07 0.26 6.42
N TYR A 104 0.93 -0.18 7.17
CA TYR A 104 0.72 -0.79 8.48
C TYR A 104 1.18 0.18 9.55
N SER A 105 0.29 0.51 10.48
CA SER A 105 0.73 1.05 11.76
C SER A 105 1.38 -0.09 12.53
N SER A 106 2.66 0.05 12.89
CA SER A 106 3.40 -0.92 13.71
C SER A 106 2.74 -1.19 15.06
N ASP A 107 1.85 -0.30 15.50
CA ASP A 107 1.38 -0.26 16.89
C ASP A 107 0.05 -1.01 17.08
N ASP A 108 -0.79 -1.11 16.03
CA ASP A 108 -2.15 -1.64 16.16
C ASP A 108 -2.49 -2.80 15.20
N HIS A 109 -1.55 -3.22 14.34
CA HIS A 109 -1.79 -4.18 13.23
C HIS A 109 -2.94 -3.80 12.27
N THR A 110 -3.56 -2.64 12.46
CA THR A 110 -4.52 -2.04 11.53
C THR A 110 -3.75 -1.42 10.38
N GLY A 111 -3.96 -1.97 9.19
CA GLY A 111 -3.35 -1.47 7.97
C GLY A 111 -4.36 -1.37 6.83
N HIS A 112 -4.09 -0.44 5.93
CA HIS A 112 -4.82 -0.28 4.68
C HIS A 112 -3.98 -0.81 3.53
N TYR A 113 -4.49 -1.84 2.85
CA TYR A 113 -3.87 -2.36 1.64
C TYR A 113 -4.29 -1.53 0.44
N ARG A 114 -3.31 -1.07 -0.33
CA ARG A 114 -3.51 -0.32 -1.56
C ARG A 114 -3.47 -1.25 -2.77
N LEU A 115 -2.55 -2.22 -2.76
CA LEU A 115 -2.30 -3.11 -3.89
C LEU A 115 -2.13 -4.54 -3.39
N THR A 116 -2.70 -5.51 -4.10
CA THR A 116 -2.46 -6.93 -3.86
C THR A 116 -1.97 -7.55 -5.16
N VAL A 117 -0.79 -8.16 -5.11
CA VAL A 117 -0.22 -8.93 -6.22
C VAL A 117 -0.39 -10.40 -5.90
N SER A 118 -1.09 -11.13 -6.76
CA SER A 118 -1.42 -12.55 -6.57
C SER A 118 -0.74 -13.39 -7.65
N GLU A 119 -0.19 -14.55 -7.26
CA GLU A 119 0.34 -15.58 -8.16
C GLU A 119 -0.06 -17.00 -7.73
#